data_AF-A0A318AZL7-F1
#
_entry.id   AF-A0A318AZL7-F1
#
_cell.length_a   1.000
_cell.length_b   1.000
_cell.length_c   1.000
_cell.angle_alpha   90.00
_cell.angle_beta   90.00
_cell.angle_gamma   90.00
#
_symmetry.space_group_name_H-M   'P 1'
#
loop_
_entity.id
_entity.type
_entity.pdbx_description
1 polymer ?
#
loop_
_entity_poly.entity_id
_entity_poly.type
_entity_poly.pdbx_seq_one_letter_code
_entity_poly.pdbx_strand_id
1 'polypeptide(L)'
;MPRRAGLWLAGASVLLAAPSMASAADYLLIPDASVVKYVVDSSGMVYLRNLNEVDASWAGCCNNFWMNLNTDAGRGQFSAFLAAKVSHQRIVIYADSKTGSSTVPLLHVGDF
;
A
#
# COMPACT_ATOMS: atom_id res chain seq x y z
N MET A 1 -23.74 -17.43 69.47
CA MET A 1 -22.49 -17.30 68.69
C MET A 1 -22.86 -17.19 67.21
N PRO A 2 -22.56 -16.08 66.51
CA PRO A 2 -23.07 -15.82 65.16
C PRO A 2 -22.19 -16.40 64.05
N ARG A 3 -22.85 -16.93 63.01
CA ARG A 3 -22.27 -17.43 61.75
C ARG A 3 -21.70 -16.27 60.93
N ARG A 4 -20.45 -16.38 60.46
CA ARG A 4 -19.87 -15.47 59.47
C ARG A 4 -19.87 -16.15 58.10
N ALA A 5 -20.75 -15.69 57.22
CA ALA A 5 -20.76 -16.04 55.81
C ALA A 5 -19.71 -15.15 55.10
N GLY A 6 -18.66 -15.79 54.57
CA GLY A 6 -17.65 -15.13 53.74
C GLY A 6 -18.14 -15.05 52.30
N LEU A 7 -18.55 -13.85 51.87
CA LEU A 7 -18.93 -13.54 50.50
C LEU A 7 -17.64 -13.20 49.72
N TRP A 8 -17.16 -14.14 48.90
CA TRP A 8 -16.04 -13.91 47.99
C TRP A 8 -16.55 -13.25 46.71
N LEU A 9 -16.28 -11.96 46.54
CA LEU A 9 -16.49 -11.23 45.29
C LEU A 9 -15.36 -11.58 44.31
N ALA A 10 -15.65 -12.44 43.33
CA ALA A 10 -14.79 -12.64 42.18
C ALA A 10 -14.86 -11.41 41.27
N GLY A 11 -13.82 -10.57 41.30
CA GLY A 11 -13.67 -9.45 40.38
C GLY A 11 -13.30 -9.94 38.99
N ALA A 12 -14.26 -9.94 38.07
CA ALA A 12 -14.00 -10.20 36.65
C ALA A 12 -13.44 -8.91 35.99
N SER A 13 -12.12 -8.84 35.84
CA SER A 13 -11.47 -7.80 35.04
C SER A 13 -11.68 -8.09 33.55
N VAL A 14 -12.65 -7.40 32.94
CA VAL A 14 -12.84 -7.39 31.49
C VAL A 14 -11.71 -6.57 30.86
N LEU A 15 -10.77 -7.25 30.20
CA LEU A 15 -9.78 -6.63 29.32
C LEU A 15 -10.49 -6.06 28.08
N LEU A 16 -10.80 -4.76 28.11
CA LEU A 16 -11.22 -4.00 26.94
C LEU A 16 -10.01 -3.87 25.99
N ALA A 17 -9.83 -4.84 25.10
CA ALA A 17 -8.92 -4.70 23.98
C ALA A 17 -9.46 -3.60 23.05
N ALA A 18 -8.79 -2.45 23.04
CA ALA A 18 -9.10 -1.39 22.10
C ALA A 18 -8.88 -1.91 20.66
N PRO A 19 -9.83 -1.73 19.74
CA PRO A 19 -9.64 -2.16 18.36
C PRO A 19 -8.53 -1.31 17.73
N SER A 20 -7.44 -1.95 17.29
CA SER A 20 -6.47 -1.32 16.40
C SER A 20 -7.13 -1.11 15.05
N MET A 21 -7.25 0.13 14.59
CA MET A 21 -7.67 0.42 13.22
C MET A 21 -6.59 -0.12 12.28
N ALA A 22 -6.92 -1.17 11.54
CA ALA A 22 -6.07 -1.66 10.45
C ALA A 22 -6.07 -0.60 9.34
N SER A 23 -4.89 -0.08 8.99
CA SER A 23 -4.74 0.73 7.77
C SER A 23 -4.82 -0.20 6.57
N ALA A 24 -5.83 -0.03 5.73
CA ALA A 24 -5.95 -0.80 4.49
C ALA A 24 -5.14 -0.10 3.40
N ALA A 25 -4.23 -0.84 2.78
CA ALA A 25 -3.54 -0.36 1.58
C ALA A 25 -4.53 -0.19 0.42
N ASP A 26 -4.37 0.87 -0.34
CA ASP A 26 -5.09 1.06 -1.59
C ASP A 26 -4.41 0.24 -2.69
N TYR A 27 -5.23 -0.37 -3.57
CA TYR A 27 -4.73 -1.10 -4.71
C TYR A 27 -5.35 -0.60 -6.02
N LEU A 28 -4.57 -0.68 -7.10
CA LEU A 28 -5.02 -0.39 -8.46
C LEU A 28 -4.69 -1.57 -9.36
N LEU A 29 -5.73 -2.17 -9.94
CA LEU A 29 -5.58 -3.13 -11.03
C LEU A 29 -5.49 -2.36 -12.34
N ILE A 30 -4.37 -2.52 -13.05
CA ILE A 30 -4.13 -1.95 -14.36
C ILE A 30 -4.20 -3.08 -15.38
N PRO A 31 -5.23 -3.14 -16.25
CA PRO A 31 -5.39 -4.23 -17.21
C PRO A 31 -4.27 -4.33 -18.25
N ASP A 32 -3.66 -3.20 -18.61
CA ASP A 32 -2.52 -3.11 -19.53
C ASP A 32 -1.48 -2.14 -18.97
N ALA A 33 -0.36 -2.66 -18.48
CA ALA A 33 0.72 -1.86 -17.90
C ALA A 33 1.39 -0.91 -18.92
N SER A 34 1.21 -1.13 -20.24
CA SER A 34 1.78 -0.29 -21.29
C SER A 34 1.32 1.17 -21.21
N VAL A 35 0.10 1.42 -20.69
CA VAL A 35 -0.52 2.75 -20.59
C VAL A 35 0.06 3.61 -19.46
N VAL A 36 0.73 3.00 -18.47
CA VAL A 36 1.29 3.70 -17.32
C VAL A 36 2.63 4.32 -17.71
N LYS A 37 2.73 5.64 -17.57
CA LYS A 37 3.93 6.42 -17.81
C LYS A 37 4.78 6.40 -16.55
N TYR A 38 6.10 6.53 -16.71
CA TYR A 38 7.01 6.64 -15.57
C TYR A 38 8.17 7.59 -15.89
N VAL A 39 8.83 8.09 -14.86
CA VAL A 39 10.10 8.82 -14.97
C VAL A 39 11.09 8.24 -13.96
N VAL A 40 12.36 8.16 -14.34
CA VAL A 40 13.45 7.77 -13.47
C VAL A 40 14.29 9.00 -13.20
N ASP A 41 14.55 9.32 -11.93
CA ASP A 41 15.45 10.42 -11.58
C ASP A 41 16.90 9.95 -11.39
N SER A 42 17.81 10.92 -11.22
CA SER A 42 19.24 10.64 -11.00
C SER A 42 19.55 10.02 -9.63
N SER A 43 18.59 10.04 -8.70
CA SER A 43 18.72 9.42 -7.37
C SER A 43 18.29 7.96 -7.35
N GLY A 44 17.85 7.42 -8.50
CA GLY A 44 17.41 6.04 -8.61
C GLY A 44 15.97 5.84 -8.11
N MET A 45 15.15 6.89 -8.12
CA MET A 45 13.72 6.78 -7.83
C MET A 45 12.95 6.69 -9.15
N VAL A 46 12.01 5.74 -9.21
CA VAL A 46 11.07 5.62 -10.33
C VAL A 46 9.72 6.13 -9.87
N TYR A 47 9.17 7.12 -10.57
CA TYR A 47 7.86 7.66 -10.27
C TYR A 47 6.87 7.22 -11.33
N LEU A 48 5.82 6.52 -10.91
CA LEU A 48 4.68 6.21 -11.78
C LEU A 48 3.83 7.47 -11.94
N ARG A 49 3.39 7.69 -13.18
CA ARG A 49 2.59 8.85 -13.57
C ARG A 49 1.23 8.38 -14.07
N ASN A 50 0.35 9.34 -14.33
CA ASN A 50 -0.96 9.16 -14.95
C ASN A 50 -1.85 8.06 -14.37
N LEU A 51 -1.69 7.69 -13.09
CA LEU A 51 -2.58 6.71 -12.45
C LEU A 51 -4.04 7.22 -12.42
N ASN A 52 -4.23 8.54 -12.35
CA ASN A 52 -5.54 9.18 -12.51
C ASN A 52 -6.17 9.01 -13.90
N GLU A 53 -5.38 8.81 -14.96
CA GLU A 53 -5.88 8.51 -16.31
C GLU A 53 -6.35 7.04 -16.39
N VAL A 54 -5.81 6.15 -15.54
CA VAL A 54 -6.27 4.76 -15.41
C VAL A 54 -7.50 4.67 -14.51
N ASP A 55 -7.47 5.33 -13.36
CA ASP A 55 -8.56 5.41 -12.38
C ASP A 55 -8.61 6.80 -11.76
N ALA A 56 -9.70 7.53 -11.99
CA ALA A 56 -9.86 8.92 -11.56
C ALA A 56 -9.84 9.12 -10.03
N SER A 57 -9.94 8.06 -9.23
CA SER A 57 -9.83 8.13 -7.77
C SER A 57 -8.38 8.17 -7.27
N TRP A 58 -7.40 7.92 -8.14
CA TRP A 58 -5.98 8.01 -7.84
C TRP A 58 -5.44 9.42 -8.10
N ALA A 59 -4.47 9.82 -7.29
CA ALA A 59 -3.78 11.08 -7.50
C ALA A 59 -3.02 11.09 -8.84
N GLY A 60 -3.15 12.18 -9.60
CA GLY A 60 -2.60 12.28 -10.96
C GLY A 60 -1.31 13.08 -11.12
N CYS A 61 -1.04 13.98 -10.17
CA CYS A 61 0.08 14.91 -10.26
C CYS A 61 1.30 14.46 -9.43
N CYS A 62 2.42 15.16 -9.65
CA CYS A 62 3.47 15.37 -8.64
C CYS A 62 4.28 14.17 -8.14
N ASN A 63 4.65 13.20 -8.99
CA ASN A 63 5.60 12.14 -8.58
C ASN A 63 5.13 11.39 -7.30
N ASN A 64 3.81 11.26 -7.13
CA ASN A 64 3.23 10.78 -5.89
C ASN A 64 3.52 9.32 -5.62
N PHE A 65 3.75 8.49 -6.64
CA PHE A 65 3.89 7.05 -6.46
C PHE A 65 5.26 6.59 -6.92
N TRP A 66 6.08 6.06 -6.01
CA TRP A 66 7.48 5.78 -6.31
C TRP A 66 8.01 4.43 -5.85
N MET A 67 9.06 3.96 -6.55
CA MET A 67 9.90 2.81 -6.23
C MET A 67 11.36 3.25 -6.10
N ASN A 68 12.11 2.67 -5.17
CA ASN A 68 13.52 3.01 -4.94
C ASN A 68 14.46 1.93 -5.48
N LEU A 69 15.15 2.20 -6.60
CA LEU A 69 16.06 1.27 -7.28
C LEU A 69 17.35 0.99 -6.50
N ASN A 70 17.65 1.76 -5.45
CA ASN A 70 18.77 1.46 -4.55
C ASN A 70 18.45 0.29 -3.60
N THR A 71 17.22 -0.23 -3.61
CA THR A 71 16.79 -1.37 -2.80
C THR A 71 16.50 -2.60 -3.68
N ASP A 72 16.74 -3.80 -3.16
CA ASP A 72 16.42 -5.05 -3.86
C ASP A 72 14.92 -5.13 -4.19
N ALA A 73 14.07 -4.74 -3.23
CA ALA A 73 12.63 -4.69 -3.39
C ALA A 73 12.21 -3.75 -4.53
N GLY A 74 12.72 -2.51 -4.56
CA GLY A 74 12.38 -1.55 -5.60
C GLY A 74 12.90 -1.94 -6.99
N ARG A 75 14.08 -2.59 -7.08
CA ARG A 75 14.54 -3.16 -8.36
C ARG A 75 13.62 -4.28 -8.83
N GLY A 76 13.22 -5.19 -7.94
CA GLY A 76 12.27 -6.25 -8.25
C GLY A 76 10.91 -5.73 -8.73
N GLN A 77 10.34 -4.76 -7.99
CA GLN A 77 9.09 -4.08 -8.36
C GLN A 77 9.19 -3.43 -9.75
N PHE A 78 10.29 -2.70 -10.02
CA PHE A 78 10.46 -2.04 -11.31
C PHE A 78 10.69 -3.03 -12.46
N SER A 79 11.43 -4.12 -12.24
CA SER A 79 11.57 -5.19 -13.22
C SER A 79 10.23 -5.85 -13.54
N ALA A 80 9.40 -6.13 -12.53
CA ALA A 80 8.05 -6.65 -12.71
C ALA A 80 7.19 -5.70 -13.55
N PHE A 81 7.24 -4.41 -13.24
CA PHE A 81 6.55 -3.36 -14.00
C PHE A 81 7.02 -3.31 -15.46
N LEU A 82 8.33 -3.29 -15.71
CA LEU A 82 8.86 -3.25 -17.08
C LEU A 82 8.49 -4.50 -17.87
N ALA A 83 8.53 -5.68 -17.24
CA ALA A 83 8.11 -6.92 -17.88
C ALA A 83 6.65 -6.86 -18.30
N ALA A 84 5.74 -6.47 -17.39
CA ALA A 84 4.32 -6.31 -17.69
C ALA A 84 4.07 -5.24 -18.76
N LYS A 85 4.82 -4.13 -18.71
CA LYS A 85 4.71 -3.01 -19.65
C LYS A 85 5.04 -3.43 -21.08
N VAL A 86 6.13 -4.18 -21.28
CA VAL A 86 6.57 -4.63 -22.60
C VAL A 86 5.67 -5.75 -23.14
N SER A 87 5.12 -6.59 -22.26
CA SER A 87 4.24 -7.70 -22.64
C SER A 87 2.75 -7.31 -22.76
N HIS A 88 2.40 -6.04 -22.53
CA HIS A 88 1.00 -5.58 -22.44
C HIS A 88 0.15 -6.39 -21.45
N GLN A 89 0.78 -6.83 -20.36
CA GLN A 89 0.12 -7.61 -19.32
C GLN A 89 -0.49 -6.72 -18.25
N ARG A 90 -1.45 -7.30 -17.53
CA ARG A 90 -2.02 -6.71 -16.31
C ARG A 90 -0.94 -6.52 -15.25
N ILE A 91 -1.12 -5.53 -14.38
CA ILE A 91 -0.32 -5.37 -13.17
C ILE A 91 -1.16 -4.78 -12.05
N VAL A 92 -0.87 -5.17 -10.80
CA VAL A 92 -1.46 -4.53 -9.61
C VAL A 92 -0.42 -3.69 -8.91
N ILE A 93 -0.83 -2.51 -8.47
CA ILE A 93 -0.03 -1.61 -7.64
C ILE A 93 -0.69 -1.50 -6.28
N TYR A 94 0.11 -1.55 -5.22
CA TYR A 94 -0.31 -1.30 -3.85
C TYR A 94 0.40 -0.06 -3.30
N ALA A 95 -0.36 0.84 -2.69
CA ALA A 95 0.13 2.05 -2.05
C ALA A 95 -0.51 2.22 -0.67
N ASP A 96 0.16 2.93 0.22
CA ASP A 96 -0.40 3.22 1.55
C ASP A 96 -1.65 4.14 1.46
N SER A 97 -1.72 4.98 0.42
CA SER A 97 -2.91 5.75 0.09
C SER A 97 -2.93 6.16 -1.39
N LYS A 98 -4.10 6.08 -2.04
CA LYS A 98 -4.31 6.54 -3.42
C LYS A 98 -4.49 8.06 -3.57
N THR A 99 -4.77 8.75 -2.46
CA THR A 99 -4.95 10.22 -2.39
C THR A 99 -3.93 10.91 -1.47
N GLY A 100 -2.97 10.16 -0.93
CA GLY A 100 -2.00 10.64 0.07
C GLY A 100 -1.10 11.76 -0.42
N SER A 101 -0.31 12.34 0.52
CA SER A 101 0.60 13.46 0.27
C SER A 101 1.55 13.19 -0.92
N SER A 102 2.24 14.24 -1.37
CA SER A 102 3.07 14.31 -2.58
C SER A 102 4.18 13.25 -2.76
N THR A 103 4.25 12.22 -1.90
CA THR A 103 5.37 11.27 -1.81
C THR A 103 4.93 9.94 -1.17
N VAL A 104 4.18 9.12 -1.88
CA VAL A 104 3.71 7.78 -1.46
C VAL A 104 4.62 6.66 -2.02
N PRO A 105 5.33 5.91 -1.17
CA PRO A 105 6.05 4.72 -1.62
C PRO A 105 5.06 3.64 -2.08
N LEU A 106 5.41 2.94 -3.15
CA LEU A 106 4.68 1.74 -3.55
C LEU A 106 5.09 0.58 -2.65
N LEU A 107 4.09 0.02 -1.97
CA LEU A 107 4.26 -1.14 -1.09
C LEU A 107 4.56 -2.39 -1.93
N HIS A 108 3.89 -2.52 -3.08
CA HIS A 108 4.08 -3.64 -4.00
C HIS A 108 3.70 -3.24 -5.43
N VAL A 109 4.39 -3.85 -6.40
CA VAL A 109 4.09 -3.73 -7.82
C VAL A 109 4.28 -5.10 -8.45
N GLY A 110 3.20 -5.69 -8.93
CA GLY A 110 3.16 -7.09 -9.39
C GLY A 110 1.80 -7.73 -9.11
N ASP A 111 1.44 -8.72 -9.92
CA ASP A 111 0.30 -9.63 -9.73
C ASP A 111 0.48 -10.82 -10.69
N PHE A 112 1.52 -11.60 -10.42
CA PHE A 112 1.77 -12.86 -11.13
C PHE A 112 0.85 -13.94 -10.57
#